data_AF-A0A8S2ZRT4-F1
#
_entry.id   AF-A0A8S2ZRT4-F1
#
_cell.length_a   1.000
_cell.length_b   1.000
_cell.length_c   1.000
_cell.angle_alpha   90.00
_cell.angle_beta   90.00
_cell.angle_gamma   90.00
#
_symmetry.space_group_name_H-M   'P 1'
#
loop_
_entity.id
_entity.type
_entity.pdbx_description
1 polymer ?
#
loop_
_entity_poly.entity_id
_entity_poly.type
_entity_poly.pdbx_seq_one_letter_code
_entity_poly.pdbx_strand_id
1 'polypeptide(L)' 'MIEPTDKMPWYKGWAVERKEGSASGKTLLEALDSISPPSRPTDKPL' A
#
# COMPACT_ATOMS: atom_id res chain seq x y z
N MET A 1 -10.46 -8.84 -6.30
CA MET A 1 -9.46 -9.54 -5.46
C MET A 1 -9.57 -9.00 -4.05
N ILE A 2 -10.59 -9.44 -3.32
CA ILE A 2 -10.83 -9.06 -1.92
C ILE A 2 -10.10 -10.04 -0.99
N GLU A 3 -9.98 -11.30 -1.42
CA GLU A 3 -9.29 -12.36 -0.70
C GLU A 3 -7.99 -12.76 -1.42
N PRO A 4 -6.97 -13.22 -0.68
CA PRO A 4 -5.77 -13.79 -1.26
C PRO A 4 -6.12 -15.06 -2.06
N THR A 5 -5.36 -15.33 -3.11
CA THR A 5 -5.61 -16.49 -3.98
C THR A 5 -4.82 -17.71 -3.55
N ASP A 6 -5.50 -18.86 -3.46
CA ASP A 6 -4.86 -20.15 -3.18
C ASP A 6 -4.09 -20.72 -4.37
N LYS A 7 -4.28 -20.17 -5.58
CA LYS A 7 -3.65 -20.65 -6.82
C LYS A 7 -2.23 -20.15 -7.03
N MET A 8 -1.74 -19.24 -6.17
CA MET A 8 -0.40 -18.66 -6.27
C MET A 8 0.43 -18.92 -5.00
N PRO A 9 0.80 -20.18 -4.71
CA PRO A 9 1.51 -20.54 -3.47
C PRO A 9 2.93 -19.95 -3.37
N TRP A 10 3.51 -19.54 -4.50
CA TRP A 10 4.83 -18.91 -4.55
C TRP A 10 4.80 -17.43 -4.12
N TYR A 11 3.63 -16.79 -4.15
CA TYR A 11 3.49 -15.38 -3.85
C TYR A 11 3.24 -15.17 -2.35
N LYS A 12 4.18 -14.51 -1.67
CA LYS A 12 4.12 -14.28 -0.22
C LYS A 12 3.45 -12.96 0.16
N GLY A 13 3.10 -12.13 -0.82
CA GLY A 13 2.66 -10.76 -0.63
C GLY A 13 3.71 -9.74 -1.08
N TRP A 14 3.35 -8.48 -0.95
CA TRP A 14 4.21 -7.33 -1.19
C TRP A 14 4.54 -6.65 0.14
N ALA A 15 5.66 -5.92 0.16
CA ALA A 15 6.07 -5.06 1.26
C ALA A 15 6.64 -3.77 0.68
N VAL A 16 6.35 -2.64 1.32
CA VAL A 16 6.82 -1.31 0.94
C VAL A 16 7.35 -0.60 2.18
N GLU A 17 8.55 -0.05 2.10
CA GLU A 17 9.10 0.85 3.12
C GLU A 17 8.91 2.29 2.66
N ARG A 18 8.42 3.15 3.56
CA ARG A 18 8.32 4.59 3.34
C ARG A 18 8.82 5.34 4.56
N LYS A 19 9.22 6.59 4.36
CA LYS A 19 9.67 7.48 5.45
C LYS A 19 8.65 7.61 6.58
N GLU A 20 7.37 7.54 6.25
CA GLU A 20 6.24 7.72 7.16
C GLU A 20 5.73 6.40 7.76
N GLY A 21 6.25 5.25 7.31
CA GLY A 21 5.85 3.92 7.78
C GLY A 21 5.95 2.84 6.71
N SER A 22 6.16 1.59 7.15
CA SER A 22 6.18 0.41 6.27
C SER A 22 4.79 -0.22 6.17
N ALA A 23 4.44 -0.75 5.01
CA ALA A 23 3.18 -1.45 4.75
C ALA A 23 3.44 -2.79 4.05
N SER A 24 2.55 -3.76 4.27
CA SER A 24 2.57 -5.05 3.59
C SER A 24 1.16 -5.54 3.32
N GLY A 25 1.00 -6.42 2.34
CA GLY A 25 -0.29 -6.98 1.94
C GLY A 25 -0.15 -8.08 0.91
N LYS A 26 -1.27 -8.67 0.48
CA LYS A 26 -1.31 -9.76 -0.51
C LYS A 26 -2.24 -9.47 -1.67
N THR A 27 -3.22 -8.60 -1.49
CA THR A 27 -4.21 -8.27 -2.51
C THR A 27 -3.91 -6.90 -3.12
N LEU A 28 -4.46 -6.68 -4.31
CA LEU A 28 -4.39 -5.38 -4.97
C LEU A 28 -5.18 -4.31 -4.19
N LEU A 29 -6.28 -4.70 -3.55
CA LEU A 29 -7.08 -3.78 -2.76
C LEU A 29 -6.30 -3.27 -1.55
N GLU A 30 -5.61 -4.17 -0.83
CA GLU A 30 -4.71 -3.78 0.27
C GLU A 30 -3.58 -2.86 -0.22
N ALA A 31 -3.07 -3.07 -1.44
CA ALA A 31 -2.04 -2.21 -2.01
C ALA A 31 -2.58 -0.78 -2.24
N LEU A 32 -3.80 -0.65 -2.74
CA LEU A 32 -4.46 0.63 -2.97
C LEU A 32 -4.80 1.34 -1.64
N ASP A 33 -5.33 0.61 -0.65
CA ASP A 33 -5.62 1.14 0.68
C ASP A 33 -4.35 1.58 1.42
N SER A 34 -3.21 0.96 1.09
CA SER A 34 -1.92 1.35 1.66
C SER A 34 -1.37 2.67 1.11
N ILE A 35 -1.98 3.29 0.09
CA ILE A 35 -1.48 4.53 -0.50
C ILE A 35 -1.71 5.68 0.48
N SER A 36 -0.61 6.28 0.97
CA SER A 36 -0.69 7.48 1.80
C SER A 36 -1.21 8.66 0.96
N PRO A 37 -2.20 9.41 1.45
CA PRO A 37 -2.69 10.58 0.73
C PRO A 37 -1.58 11.64 0.64
N PRO A 38 -1.47 12.38 -0.48
CA PRO A 38 -0.49 13.44 -0.60
C PRO A 38 -0.77 14.55 0.42
N SER A 39 0.28 15.12 0.99
CA SER A 39 0.13 16.28 1.87
C SER A 39 -0.41 17.48 1.09
N ARG A 40 -1.49 18.09 1.62
CA ARG A 40 -2.06 19.30 1.04
C ARG A 40 -1.05 20.44 1.22
N PRO A 41 -0.80 21.28 0.19
CA PRO A 41 0.19 22.35 0.27
C PRO A 41 -0.33 23.58 1.04
N THR A 42 -0.87 23.40 2.25
CA THR A 42 -1.35 24.51 3.10
C THR A 42 -0.22 25.37 3.64
N ASP A 43 0.97 24.78 3.83
CA ASP A 43 2.14 25.47 4.36
C ASP A 43 2.99 26.13 3.26
N LYS A 44 2.59 26.02 1.98
CA LYS A 44 3.30 26.68 0.89
C LYS A 44 2.84 28.13 0.77
N PRO A 45 3.76 29.09 0.56
CA PRO A 45 3.38 30.46 0.25
C PRO A 45 2.55 30.52 -1.04
N LEU A 46 1.64 31.49 -1.09
CA LEU A 46 0.73 31.74 -2.21
C LEU A 46 1.50 32.17 -3.48
#